data_AF-A0A258LSQ9-F1
#
_entry.id   AF-A0A258LSQ9-F1
#
_cell.length_a   1.000
_cell.length_b   1.000
_cell.length_c   1.000
_cell.angle_alpha   90.00
_cell.angle_beta   90.00
_cell.angle_gamma   90.00
#
_symmetry.space_group_name_H-M   'P 1'
#
loop_
_entity.id
_entity.type
_entity.pdbx_description
1 polymer ?
#
loop_
_entity_poly.entity_id
_entity_poly.type
_entity_poly.pdbx_seq_one_letter_code
_entity_poly.pdbx_strand_id
1 'polypeptide(L)'
;MHLFAENLAVEISSYYRNLALAHGVIPKVFTLVNGAGDQYLFFIDDLRMEKAEEDQFLAYIVQEHEAVCYARGTLVILEKNQQLIEFAVIDQDDNEAIVCSAQLTRDIDDKPVGLSEFEKTLAPKKTIFFSGLFEPIELSEDRAEEFESLWEEMKPKILHRTMGI
;
A
#
# COMPACT_ATOMS: atom_id res chain seq x y z
N MET A 1 -5.50 2.36 17.58
CA MET A 1 -4.79 3.30 16.69
C MET A 1 -3.32 3.35 17.07
N HIS A 2 -2.52 2.46 16.48
CA HIS A 2 -1.08 2.37 16.75
C HIS A 2 -0.31 3.49 16.05
N LEU A 3 0.79 3.91 16.69
CA LEU A 3 1.68 4.98 16.22
C LEU A 3 2.22 4.75 14.80
N PHE A 4 2.52 3.49 14.44
CA PHE A 4 3.01 3.15 13.11
C PHE A 4 1.98 3.41 12.02
N ALA A 5 0.70 3.07 12.23
CA ALA A 5 -0.34 3.26 11.23
C ALA A 5 -0.58 4.76 10.91
N GLU A 6 -0.58 5.61 11.93
CA GLU A 6 -0.69 7.07 11.76
C GLU A 6 0.52 7.65 11.03
N ASN A 7 1.73 7.27 11.46
CA ASN A 7 2.95 7.72 10.82
C ASN A 7 3.00 7.26 9.36
N LEU A 8 2.58 6.02 9.09
CA LEU A 8 2.52 5.44 7.74
C LEU A 8 1.49 6.17 6.84
N ALA A 9 0.38 6.64 7.40
CA ALA A 9 -0.58 7.45 6.65
C ALA A 9 0.05 8.78 6.18
N VAL A 10 0.72 9.50 7.08
CA VAL A 10 1.37 10.79 6.77
C VAL A 10 2.51 10.61 5.74
N GLU A 11 3.30 9.55 5.93
CA GLU A 11 4.32 9.03 5.03
C GLU A 11 3.81 8.92 3.58
N ILE A 12 2.78 8.10 3.40
CA ILE A 12 2.30 7.71 2.08
C ILE A 12 1.63 8.88 1.38
N SER A 13 0.93 9.75 2.14
CA SER A 13 0.41 11.01 1.61
C SER A 13 1.53 11.87 1.02
N SER A 14 2.64 12.01 1.74
CA SER A 14 3.81 12.78 1.27
C SER A 14 4.48 12.12 0.07
N TYR A 15 4.58 10.80 0.09
CA TYR A 15 5.14 10.00 -0.99
C TYR A 15 4.33 10.15 -2.29
N TYR A 16 3.01 9.95 -2.24
CA TYR A 16 2.14 10.12 -3.40
C TYR A 16 2.14 11.54 -3.93
N ARG A 17 2.17 12.55 -3.05
CA ARG A 17 2.29 13.96 -3.48
C ARG A 17 3.57 14.17 -4.29
N ASN A 18 4.70 13.65 -3.82
CA ASN A 18 5.97 13.78 -4.53
C ASN A 18 5.97 13.01 -5.85
N LEU A 19 5.48 11.77 -5.87
CA LEU A 19 5.40 10.99 -7.11
C LEU A 19 4.48 11.64 -8.15
N ALA A 20 3.30 12.09 -7.74
CA ALA A 20 2.35 12.71 -8.65
C ALA A 20 2.89 14.04 -9.18
N LEU A 21 3.30 14.96 -8.32
CA LEU A 21 3.61 16.34 -8.73
C LEU A 21 5.04 16.53 -9.23
N ALA A 22 6.02 15.78 -8.70
CA ALA A 22 7.41 15.91 -9.13
C ALA A 22 7.79 14.94 -10.25
N HIS A 23 7.16 13.76 -10.30
CA HIS A 23 7.50 12.70 -11.26
C HIS A 23 6.39 12.39 -12.26
N GLY A 24 5.17 12.92 -12.08
CA GLY A 24 4.06 12.72 -13.01
C GLY A 24 3.50 11.30 -13.03
N VAL A 25 3.79 10.47 -12.01
CA VAL A 25 3.40 9.06 -11.94
C VAL A 25 2.54 8.78 -10.72
N ILE A 26 1.64 7.79 -10.84
CA ILE A 26 0.72 7.38 -9.78
C ILE A 26 0.69 5.85 -9.73
N PRO A 27 1.74 5.22 -9.18
CA PRO A 27 1.84 3.77 -9.13
C PRO A 27 0.91 3.19 -8.07
N LYS A 28 0.61 1.90 -8.21
CA LYS A 28 0.10 1.09 -7.11
C LYS A 28 1.24 0.80 -6.16
N VAL A 29 1.06 1.21 -4.91
CA VAL A 29 2.06 1.07 -3.86
C VAL A 29 1.57 0.05 -2.85
N PHE A 30 2.48 -0.79 -2.39
CA PHE A 30 2.31 -1.57 -1.18
C PHE A 30 3.45 -1.24 -0.21
N THR A 31 3.11 -1.14 1.07
CA THR A 31 4.11 -0.99 2.12
C THR A 31 3.65 -1.66 3.40
N LEU A 32 4.59 -2.19 4.16
CA LEU A 32 4.35 -2.82 5.46
C LEU A 32 5.38 -2.34 6.47
N VAL A 33 5.03 -2.43 7.75
CA VAL A 33 5.91 -2.14 8.89
C VAL A 33 5.81 -3.29 9.88
N ASN A 34 6.94 -3.81 10.34
CA ASN A 34 6.99 -4.86 11.37
C ASN A 34 7.08 -4.28 12.79
N GLY A 35 7.05 -5.15 13.80
CA GLY A 35 7.14 -4.75 15.21
C GLY A 35 8.47 -4.06 15.61
N ALA A 36 9.52 -4.21 14.80
CA ALA A 36 10.80 -3.52 14.99
C ALA A 36 10.81 -2.10 14.37
N GLY A 37 9.77 -1.74 13.62
CA GLY A 37 9.68 -0.49 12.88
C GLY A 37 10.35 -0.53 11.51
N ASP A 38 10.77 -1.69 11.02
CA ASP A 38 11.30 -1.81 9.66
C ASP A 38 10.16 -1.73 8.65
N GLN A 39 10.27 -0.74 7.77
CA GLN A 39 9.30 -0.47 6.72
C GLN A 39 9.86 -0.89 5.36
N TYR A 40 9.03 -1.60 4.62
CA TYR A 40 9.29 -2.03 3.25
C TYR A 40 8.26 -1.37 2.35
N LEU A 41 8.69 -0.67 1.30
CA LEU A 41 7.82 -0.04 0.31
C LEU A 41 8.23 -0.45 -1.09
N PHE A 42 7.26 -0.91 -1.88
CA PHE A 42 7.47 -1.32 -3.27
C PHE A 42 6.24 -1.08 -4.14
N PHE A 43 6.46 -1.09 -5.46
CA PHE A 43 5.39 -0.99 -6.44
C PHE A 43 4.87 -2.38 -6.81
N ILE A 44 3.55 -2.52 -6.87
CA ILE A 44 2.89 -3.80 -7.21
C ILE A 44 2.46 -3.87 -8.68
N ASP A 45 2.57 -2.77 -9.43
CA ASP A 45 2.25 -2.74 -10.87
C ASP A 45 3.11 -3.72 -11.70
N ASP A 46 4.33 -4.02 -11.23
CA ASP A 46 5.29 -4.86 -11.95
C ASP A 46 5.15 -6.37 -11.64
N LEU A 47 4.29 -6.76 -10.70
CA LEU A 47 4.15 -8.16 -10.27
C LEU A 47 3.57 -9.09 -11.35
N ARG A 48 2.87 -8.54 -12.35
CA ARG A 48 2.33 -9.27 -13.52
C ARG A 48 1.60 -10.58 -13.20
N MET A 49 0.90 -10.61 -12.07
CA MET A 49 0.17 -11.77 -11.57
C MET A 49 -1.33 -11.48 -11.52
N GLU A 50 -2.15 -12.54 -11.46
CA GLU A 50 -3.57 -12.36 -11.24
C GLU A 50 -3.85 -11.85 -9.83
N LYS A 51 -4.96 -11.15 -9.65
CA LYS A 51 -5.29 -10.49 -8.38
C LYS A 51 -5.29 -11.43 -7.17
N ALA A 52 -5.80 -12.65 -7.33
CA ALA A 52 -5.83 -13.62 -6.24
C ALA A 52 -4.42 -14.09 -5.84
N GLU A 53 -3.53 -14.25 -6.83
CA GLU A 53 -2.12 -14.57 -6.61
C GLU A 53 -1.36 -13.38 -6.00
N GLU A 54 -1.65 -12.15 -6.44
CA GLU A 54 -1.14 -10.91 -5.83
C GLU A 54 -1.51 -10.82 -4.35
N ASP A 55 -2.78 -11.02 -4.02
CA ASP A 55 -3.24 -10.94 -2.63
C ASP A 55 -2.60 -12.07 -1.78
N GLN A 56 -2.38 -13.27 -2.33
CA GLN A 56 -1.65 -14.35 -1.65
C GLN A 56 -0.18 -14.01 -1.42
N PHE A 57 0.51 -13.47 -2.43
CA PHE A 57 1.90 -13.06 -2.33
C PHE A 57 2.09 -11.93 -1.30
N LEU A 58 1.19 -10.93 -1.30
CA LEU A 58 1.22 -9.86 -0.32
C LEU A 58 0.94 -10.37 1.10
N ALA A 59 0.01 -11.31 1.27
CA ALA A 59 -0.25 -11.97 2.55
C ALA A 59 0.96 -12.79 3.03
N TYR A 60 1.65 -13.47 2.12
CA TYR A 60 2.91 -14.18 2.40
C TYR A 60 3.96 -13.20 2.96
N ILE A 61 4.22 -12.07 2.27
CA ILE A 61 5.19 -11.08 2.75
C ILE A 61 4.76 -10.50 4.11
N VAL A 62 3.47 -10.21 4.31
CA VAL A 62 2.94 -9.71 5.59
C VAL A 62 3.25 -10.69 6.73
N GLN A 63 3.13 -11.99 6.50
CA GLN A 63 3.43 -13.03 7.50
C GLN A 63 4.93 -13.21 7.71
N GLU A 64 5.72 -13.33 6.63
CA GLU A 64 7.18 -13.50 6.69
C GLU A 64 7.88 -12.36 7.43
N HIS A 65 7.36 -11.14 7.30
CA HIS A 65 7.91 -9.97 7.97
C HIS A 65 7.28 -9.66 9.32
N GLU A 66 6.37 -10.50 9.82
CA GLU A 66 5.63 -10.27 11.07
C GLU A 66 5.06 -8.83 11.12
N ALA A 67 4.43 -8.41 10.02
CA ALA A 67 3.96 -7.04 9.89
C ALA A 67 2.91 -6.73 10.96
N VAL A 68 2.96 -5.52 11.53
CA VAL A 68 1.96 -5.01 12.48
C VAL A 68 1.01 -4.01 11.82
N CYS A 69 1.46 -3.37 10.72
CA CYS A 69 0.59 -2.61 9.85
C CYS A 69 1.07 -2.68 8.39
N TYR A 70 0.15 -2.48 7.46
CA TYR A 70 0.46 -2.33 6.05
C TYR A 70 -0.45 -1.30 5.40
N ALA A 71 -0.09 -0.86 4.22
CA ALA A 71 -0.90 0.03 3.42
C ALA A 71 -0.82 -0.34 1.94
N ARG A 72 -1.94 -0.14 1.25
CA ARG A 72 -2.04 -0.31 -0.20
C ARG A 72 -2.74 0.90 -0.78
N GLY A 73 -2.16 1.45 -1.85
CA GLY A 73 -2.65 2.64 -2.53
C GLY A 73 -2.75 2.46 -4.03
N THR A 74 -3.67 3.22 -4.65
CA THR A 74 -3.88 3.21 -6.10
C THR A 74 -4.58 4.49 -6.57
N LEU A 75 -4.61 4.68 -7.89
CA LEU A 75 -5.53 5.58 -8.56
C LEU A 75 -6.94 4.97 -8.57
N VAL A 76 -7.94 5.76 -8.19
CA VAL A 76 -9.37 5.44 -8.25
C VAL A 76 -10.05 6.41 -9.22
N ILE A 77 -10.80 5.86 -10.19
CA ILE A 77 -11.55 6.65 -11.16
C ILE A 77 -13.04 6.53 -10.81
N LEU A 78 -13.63 7.67 -10.44
CA LEU A 78 -15.03 7.78 -10.08
C LEU A 78 -15.89 8.21 -11.28
N GLU A 79 -17.20 8.21 -11.06
CA GLU A 79 -18.16 8.77 -12.00
C GLU A 79 -17.83 10.24 -12.31
N LYS A 80 -18.17 10.69 -13.54
CA LYS A 80 -17.85 12.04 -14.06
C LYS A 80 -16.36 12.33 -14.26
N ASN A 81 -15.54 11.29 -14.45
CA ASN A 81 -14.09 11.39 -14.68
C ASN A 81 -13.31 12.05 -13.51
N GLN A 82 -13.87 12.04 -12.30
CA GLN A 82 -13.11 12.46 -11.13
C GLN A 82 -12.08 11.38 -10.79
N GLN A 83 -10.81 11.77 -10.65
CA GLN A 83 -9.73 10.88 -10.28
C GLN A 83 -9.27 11.18 -8.86
N LEU A 84 -9.16 10.15 -8.04
CA LEU A 84 -8.63 10.21 -6.68
C LEU A 84 -7.37 9.36 -6.59
N ILE A 85 -6.39 9.81 -5.83
CA ILE A 85 -5.40 8.90 -5.24
C ILE A 85 -5.98 8.46 -3.91
N GLU A 86 -6.14 7.16 -3.71
CA GLU A 86 -6.66 6.60 -2.47
C GLU A 86 -5.75 5.49 -1.98
N PHE A 87 -5.51 5.46 -0.67
CA PHE A 87 -4.85 4.36 0.00
C PHE A 87 -5.50 4.10 1.36
N ALA A 88 -5.41 2.87 1.82
CA ALA A 88 -5.81 2.53 3.18
C ALA A 88 -4.64 1.91 3.94
N VAL A 89 -4.49 2.32 5.19
CA VAL A 89 -3.59 1.73 6.17
C VAL A 89 -4.39 0.79 7.06
N ILE A 90 -3.94 -0.46 7.10
CA ILE A 90 -4.53 -1.54 7.87
C ILE A 90 -3.56 -1.88 8.99
N ASP A 91 -4.05 -1.71 10.20
CA ASP A 91 -3.36 -2.10 11.42
C ASP A 91 -3.83 -3.50 11.85
N GLN A 92 -2.95 -4.35 12.35
CA GLN A 92 -3.30 -5.73 12.71
C GLN A 92 -4.39 -5.79 13.79
N ASP A 93 -4.26 -4.98 14.84
CA ASP A 93 -5.08 -5.04 16.05
C ASP A 93 -6.30 -4.12 16.00
N ASP A 94 -6.30 -3.12 15.10
CA ASP A 94 -7.41 -2.18 14.99
C ASP A 94 -8.59 -2.74 14.17
N ASN A 95 -9.81 -2.39 14.54
CA ASN A 95 -11.01 -2.74 13.79
C ASN A 95 -11.31 -1.73 12.67
N GLU A 96 -10.68 -0.56 12.72
CA GLU A 96 -10.79 0.49 11.72
C GLU A 96 -9.50 0.59 10.88
N ALA A 97 -9.68 0.92 9.61
CA ALA A 97 -8.63 1.29 8.69
C ALA A 97 -8.57 2.82 8.59
N ILE A 98 -7.35 3.35 8.43
CA ILE A 98 -7.16 4.74 8.07
C ILE A 98 -7.22 4.82 6.54
N VAL A 99 -8.23 5.47 5.99
CA VAL A 99 -8.37 5.70 4.55
C VAL A 99 -8.01 7.15 4.24
N CYS A 100 -7.07 7.31 3.33
CA CYS A 100 -6.59 8.61 2.89
C CYS A 100 -6.90 8.78 1.40
N SER A 101 -7.58 9.88 1.05
CA SER A 101 -7.91 10.19 -0.34
C SER A 101 -7.57 11.64 -0.68
N ALA A 102 -7.08 11.86 -1.90
CA ALA A 102 -6.79 13.18 -2.44
C ALA A 102 -7.28 13.28 -3.88
N GLN A 103 -7.89 14.41 -4.22
CA GLN A 103 -8.35 14.68 -5.57
C GLN A 103 -7.18 15.03 -6.47
N LEU A 104 -7.05 14.28 -7.56
CA LEU A 104 -6.06 14.50 -8.59
C LEU A 104 -6.61 15.42 -9.67
N THR A 105 -5.85 16.45 -10.00
CA THR A 105 -6.11 17.34 -11.15
C THR A 105 -5.07 17.06 -12.22
N ARG A 106 -5.55 16.85 -13.45
CA ARG A 106 -4.71 16.68 -14.65
C ARG A 106 -4.91 17.81 -15.64
N ASP A 107 -3.88 18.10 -16.42
CA ASP A 107 -3.97 19.03 -17.54
C ASP A 107 -4.55 18.37 -18.81
N ILE A 108 -4.52 19.10 -19.92
CA ILE A 108 -5.01 18.64 -21.23
C ILE A 108 -4.19 17.48 -21.83
N ASP A 109 -2.95 17.28 -21.36
CA ASP A 109 -2.05 16.19 -21.79
C ASP A 109 -2.16 14.97 -20.87
N ASP A 110 -3.15 14.94 -19.97
CA ASP A 110 -3.31 13.92 -18.91
C ASP A 110 -2.14 13.90 -17.91
N LYS A 111 -1.38 14.99 -17.75
CA LYS A 111 -0.30 15.06 -16.74
C LYS A 111 -0.86 15.49 -15.38
N PRO A 112 -0.44 14.86 -14.27
CA PRO A 112 -0.75 15.36 -12.93
C PRO A 112 -0.21 16.78 -12.74
N VAL A 113 -1.09 17.74 -12.44
CA VAL A 113 -0.72 19.15 -12.18
C VAL A 113 -1.20 19.68 -10.84
N GLY A 114 -2.07 18.94 -10.14
CA GLY A 114 -2.54 19.32 -8.82
C GLY A 114 -2.99 18.10 -8.02
N LEU A 115 -2.80 18.18 -6.71
CA LEU A 115 -3.28 17.20 -5.74
C LEU A 115 -3.79 17.96 -4.52
N SER A 116 -5.03 17.69 -4.12
CA SER A 116 -5.57 18.24 -2.86
C SER A 116 -4.77 17.73 -1.66
N GLU A 117 -5.04 18.28 -0.47
CA GLU A 117 -4.64 17.59 0.75
C GLU A 117 -5.29 16.21 0.82
N PHE A 118 -4.57 15.26 1.42
CA PHE A 118 -5.14 13.94 1.72
C PHE A 118 -6.09 14.08 2.90
N GLU A 119 -7.36 13.82 2.65
CA GLU A 119 -8.37 13.74 3.69
C GLU A 119 -8.25 12.37 4.37
N LYS A 120 -8.08 12.38 5.69
CA LYS A 120 -8.01 11.17 6.51
C LYS A 120 -9.38 10.84 7.07
N THR A 121 -9.85 9.63 6.82
CA THR A 121 -11.10 9.09 7.38
C THR A 121 -10.85 7.74 8.02
N LEU A 122 -11.66 7.39 9.02
CA LEU A 122 -11.68 6.05 9.59
C LEU A 122 -12.82 5.28 8.92
N ALA A 123 -12.53 4.06 8.48
CA ALA A 123 -13.51 3.15 7.89
C ALA A 123 -13.41 1.78 8.55
N PRO A 124 -14.51 1.05 8.77
CA PRO A 124 -14.43 -0.30 9.29
C PRO A 124 -13.55 -1.18 8.40
N LYS A 125 -12.57 -1.90 8.96
CA LYS A 125 -11.60 -2.72 8.21
C LYS A 125 -12.28 -3.64 7.18
N LYS A 126 -13.42 -4.24 7.56
CA LYS A 126 -14.24 -5.11 6.70
C LYS A 126 -14.78 -4.47 5.41
N THR A 127 -14.81 -3.14 5.31
CA THR A 127 -15.24 -2.44 4.09
C THR A 127 -14.08 -2.20 3.13
N ILE A 128 -12.84 -2.46 3.54
CA ILE A 128 -11.65 -2.32 2.70
C ILE A 128 -11.40 -3.63 1.98
N PHE A 129 -11.35 -3.57 0.65
CA PHE A 129 -11.26 -4.76 -0.22
C PHE A 129 -10.03 -5.64 0.09
N PHE A 130 -8.90 -5.05 0.46
CA PHE A 130 -7.62 -5.72 0.72
C PHE A 130 -7.29 -5.83 2.21
N SER A 131 -8.28 -5.79 3.10
CA SER A 131 -8.07 -5.83 4.55
C SER A 131 -7.66 -7.21 5.11
N GLY A 132 -7.81 -8.26 4.31
CA GLY A 132 -7.62 -9.65 4.75
C GLY A 132 -6.17 -10.16 4.73
N LEU A 133 -5.16 -9.32 4.50
CA LEU A 133 -3.77 -9.81 4.35
C LEU A 133 -3.14 -10.31 5.65
N PHE A 134 -3.76 -10.02 6.80
CA PHE A 134 -3.39 -10.60 8.09
C PHE A 134 -4.02 -11.97 8.35
N GLU A 135 -4.96 -12.42 7.52
CA GLU A 135 -5.52 -13.76 7.67
C GLU A 135 -4.42 -14.80 7.38
N PRO A 136 -4.27 -15.84 8.22
CA PRO A 136 -3.32 -16.91 7.95
C PRO A 136 -3.54 -17.50 6.56
N ILE A 137 -2.46 -17.74 5.84
CA ILE A 137 -2.52 -18.39 4.53
C ILE A 137 -1.90 -19.77 4.65
N GLU A 138 -2.52 -20.74 4.01
CA GLU A 138 -1.95 -22.07 3.86
C GLU A 138 -1.38 -22.17 2.44
N LEU A 139 -0.06 -22.21 2.34
CA LEU A 139 0.66 -22.41 1.08
C LEU A 139 1.24 -23.82 1.02
N SER A 140 1.24 -24.43 -0.17
CA SER A 140 2.07 -25.61 -0.42
C SER A 140 3.56 -25.23 -0.39
N GLU A 141 4.43 -26.18 -0.09
CA GLU A 141 5.89 -25.96 -0.07
C GLU A 141 6.38 -25.33 -1.39
N ASP A 142 6.02 -25.92 -2.53
CA ASP A 142 6.34 -25.39 -3.87
C ASP A 142 5.93 -23.91 -4.04
N ARG A 143 4.80 -23.52 -3.46
CA ARG A 143 4.24 -22.17 -3.60
C ARG A 143 4.94 -21.16 -2.69
N ALA A 144 5.33 -21.59 -1.50
CA ALA A 144 6.15 -20.79 -0.60
C ALA A 144 7.53 -20.53 -1.23
N GLU A 145 8.16 -21.54 -1.82
CA GLU A 145 9.45 -21.40 -2.52
C GLU A 145 9.37 -20.44 -3.73
N GLU A 146 8.27 -20.50 -4.50
CA GLU A 146 8.01 -19.55 -5.60
C GLU A 146 7.93 -18.10 -5.09
N PHE A 147 7.19 -17.88 -4.01
CA PHE A 147 7.03 -16.55 -3.43
C PHE A 147 8.30 -16.03 -2.76
N GLU A 148 9.06 -16.89 -2.09
CA GLU A 148 10.39 -16.54 -1.55
C GLU A 148 11.33 -16.10 -2.67
N SER A 149 11.38 -16.87 -3.76
CA SER A 149 12.20 -16.53 -4.93
C SER A 149 11.82 -15.18 -5.52
N LEU A 150 10.51 -14.93 -5.69
CA LEU A 150 10.01 -13.64 -6.16
C LEU A 150 10.38 -12.50 -5.21
N TRP A 151 10.28 -12.74 -3.90
CA TRP A 151 10.66 -11.75 -2.89
C TRP A 151 12.15 -11.39 -2.99
N GLU A 152 13.05 -12.36 -3.12
CA GLU A 152 14.47 -12.13 -3.32
C GLU A 152 14.77 -11.31 -4.58
N GLU A 153 14.03 -11.56 -5.67
CA GLU A 153 14.16 -10.76 -6.91
C GLU A 153 13.69 -9.31 -6.73
N MET A 154 12.69 -9.10 -5.89
CA MET A 154 12.14 -7.78 -5.61
C MET A 154 13.01 -6.96 -4.66
N LYS A 155 13.63 -7.58 -3.65
CA LYS A 155 14.40 -6.93 -2.58
C LYS A 155 15.29 -5.76 -3.05
N PRO A 156 16.07 -5.86 -4.15
CA PRO A 156 16.91 -4.75 -4.63
C PRO A 156 16.14 -3.48 -5.06
N LYS A 157 14.85 -3.62 -5.36
CA LYS A 157 13.95 -2.53 -5.80
C LYS A 157 13.09 -1.97 -4.65
N ILE A 158 13.18 -2.57 -3.46
CA ILE A 158 12.38 -2.18 -2.31
C ILE A 158 13.07 -1.02 -1.60
N LEU A 159 12.28 0.01 -1.30
CA LEU A 159 12.71 1.03 -0.37
C LEU A 159 12.56 0.46 1.05
N HIS A 160 13.69 0.11 1.66
CA HIS A 160 13.76 -0.38 3.03
C HIS A 160 14.31 0.70 3.97
N ARG A 161 13.62 0.94 5.08
CA ARG A 161 13.99 1.98 6.06
C ARG A 161 13.39 1.69 7.42
N THR A 162 13.98 2.24 8.48
CA THR A 162 13.44 2.13 9.83
C THR A 162 12.57 3.35 10.14
N MET A 163 11.34 3.13 10.60
CA MET A 163 10.48 4.18 11.13
C MET A 163 10.99 4.62 12.49
N GLY A 164 11.39 5.90 12.59
CA GLY A 164 11.69 6.51 13.89
C GLY A 164 10.43 6.53 14.75
N ILE A 165 10.55 6.00 15.97
CA ILE A 165 9.55 6.08 17.04
C ILE A 165 9.76 7.37 17.82
#